data_AF-A0A2P4S6W1-F1
#
_entry.id   AF-A0A2P4S6W1-F1
#
_cell.length_a   1.000
_cell.length_b   1.000
_cell.length_c   1.000
_cell.angle_alpha   90.00
_cell.angle_beta   90.00
_cell.angle_gamma   90.00
#
_symmetry.space_group_name_H-M   'P 1'
#
loop_
_entity.id
_entity.type
_entity.pdbx_description
1 polymer ?
#
loop_
_entity_poly.entity_id
_entity_poly.type
_entity_poly.pdbx_seq_one_letter_code
_entity_poly.pdbx_strand_id
1 'polypeptide(L)'
;VYVAAFAVSAYASTFYRAGSKPFNPVLGETYECVRPDRGFRFISEQVSHHPPISACHAESDNFVFWQDMRWKNKFWGKSLEIVPVGTVNVRLPRSGDHFEWNKVTTCIHNVLSGPRWIEHYGEVLIRNTRDASYHCKITFCKARYWGAGANEVQGAVLSRSGAVVERLAGKWHEGLFRGPAPGQCVWRANSMPPDHERNYGFTQFALELNELTPELRRVLPSTDTRLRPDQRYLEEGNVAAAEAQKRQIEQLQRDRRRVMEENNITHQARFFRRLMDASGKESWVTNNTYWKLRLDPGFAHLDSAVLW
;
A
#
# COMPACT_ATOMS: atom_id res chain seq x y z
N VAL A 1 -12.01 -2.35 17.33
CA VAL A 1 -11.88 -3.74 16.83
C VAL A 1 -11.78 -3.81 15.31
N TYR A 2 -12.80 -3.41 14.54
CA TYR A 2 -12.78 -3.54 13.06
C TYR A 2 -11.63 -2.81 12.36
N VAL A 3 -11.26 -1.61 12.80
CA VAL A 3 -10.08 -0.89 12.25
C VAL A 3 -8.79 -1.67 12.50
N ALA A 4 -8.70 -2.39 13.63
CA ALA A 4 -7.55 -3.26 13.93
C ALA A 4 -7.52 -4.49 13.02
N ALA A 5 -8.67 -5.10 12.76
CA ALA A 5 -8.79 -6.18 11.79
C ALA A 5 -8.41 -5.71 10.37
N PHE A 6 -8.86 -4.53 9.95
CA PHE A 6 -8.48 -3.91 8.68
C PHE A 6 -6.96 -3.65 8.60
N ALA A 7 -6.36 -3.09 9.66
CA ALA A 7 -4.92 -2.85 9.73
C ALA A 7 -4.09 -4.15 9.63
N VAL A 8 -4.53 -5.25 10.27
CA VAL A 8 -3.89 -6.57 10.15
C VAL A 8 -4.07 -7.16 8.75
N SER A 9 -5.27 -7.02 8.17
CA SER A 9 -5.58 -7.62 6.86
C SER A 9 -4.67 -7.11 5.73
N ALA A 10 -4.09 -5.91 5.86
CA ALA A 10 -3.16 -5.32 4.90
C ALA A 10 -1.86 -6.12 4.71
N TYR A 11 -1.55 -7.06 5.61
CA TYR A 11 -0.36 -7.93 5.52
C TYR A 11 -0.67 -9.30 4.93
N ALA A 12 -1.94 -9.72 4.86
CA ALA A 12 -2.29 -11.10 4.52
C ALA A 12 -1.77 -11.55 3.14
N SER A 13 -1.90 -10.67 2.13
CA SER A 13 -1.50 -10.99 0.76
C SER A 13 0.02 -11.12 0.56
N THR A 14 0.83 -10.71 1.53
CA THR A 14 2.29 -10.81 1.42
C THR A 14 2.79 -12.24 1.63
N PHE A 15 2.00 -13.09 2.30
CA PHE A 15 2.39 -14.46 2.67
C PHE A 15 2.82 -15.28 1.46
N TYR A 16 2.01 -15.24 0.39
CA TYR A 16 2.27 -15.95 -0.87
C TYR A 16 3.25 -15.22 -1.80
N ARG A 17 3.79 -14.07 -1.37
CA ARG A 17 4.55 -13.15 -2.23
C ARG A 17 5.93 -12.77 -1.67
N ALA A 18 6.47 -13.60 -0.76
CA ALA A 18 7.79 -13.41 -0.15
C ALA A 18 8.94 -13.34 -1.18
N GLY A 19 8.77 -13.95 -2.36
CA GLY A 19 9.74 -13.93 -3.44
C GLY A 19 9.61 -12.74 -4.40
N SER A 20 8.56 -11.95 -4.30
CA SER A 20 8.20 -10.96 -5.30
C SER A 20 8.76 -9.57 -5.00
N LYS A 21 9.14 -8.84 -6.05
CA LYS A 21 9.49 -7.43 -5.99
C LYS A 21 8.53 -6.66 -6.90
N PRO A 22 7.76 -5.68 -6.41
CA PRO A 22 6.95 -4.83 -7.27
C PRO A 22 7.86 -3.95 -8.16
N PHE A 23 7.33 -3.49 -9.29
CA PHE A 23 7.97 -2.43 -10.05
C PHE A 23 8.11 -1.19 -9.17
N ASN A 24 9.24 -0.50 -9.29
CA ASN A 24 9.42 0.80 -8.65
C ASN A 24 8.73 1.85 -9.55
N PRO A 25 7.68 2.55 -9.06
CA PRO A 25 7.01 3.54 -9.88
C PRO A 25 7.96 4.69 -10.26
N VAL A 26 7.79 5.23 -11.46
CA VAL A 26 8.52 6.44 -11.85
C VAL A 26 7.88 7.68 -11.22
N LEU A 27 8.66 8.74 -11.03
CA LEU A 27 8.17 10.00 -10.47
C LEU A 27 7.00 10.56 -11.30
N GLY A 28 5.88 10.87 -10.66
CA GLY A 28 4.64 11.31 -11.32
C GLY A 28 3.80 10.18 -11.94
N GLU A 29 4.21 8.91 -11.83
CA GLU A 29 3.36 7.77 -12.17
C GLU A 29 2.13 7.75 -11.26
N THR A 30 0.97 7.46 -11.83
CA THR A 30 -0.31 7.41 -11.13
C THR A 30 -0.97 6.05 -11.26
N TYR A 31 -1.92 5.75 -10.39
CA TYR A 31 -2.78 4.57 -10.53
C TYR A 31 -4.16 4.87 -9.95
N GLU A 32 -5.22 4.60 -10.70
CA GLU A 32 -6.59 4.58 -10.19
C GLU A 32 -7.19 3.18 -10.04
N CYS A 33 -8.14 3.03 -9.13
CA CYS A 33 -8.96 1.82 -9.01
C CYS A 33 -10.37 2.18 -8.53
N VAL A 34 -11.36 2.00 -9.40
CA VAL A 34 -12.79 2.22 -9.09
C VAL A 34 -13.44 0.85 -8.90
N ARG A 35 -14.04 0.60 -7.74
CA ARG A 35 -14.68 -0.66 -7.38
C ARG A 35 -16.13 -0.42 -6.98
N PRO A 36 -17.08 -0.33 -7.94
CA PRO A 36 -18.50 -0.18 -7.63
C PRO A 36 -19.03 -1.35 -6.79
N ASP A 37 -18.54 -2.57 -7.04
CA ASP A 37 -18.84 -3.79 -6.28
C ASP A 37 -18.42 -3.72 -4.80
N ARG A 38 -17.46 -2.85 -4.47
CA ARG A 38 -16.97 -2.61 -3.10
C ARG A 38 -17.26 -1.20 -2.58
N GLY A 39 -17.95 -0.37 -3.37
CA GLY A 39 -18.35 0.98 -3.02
C GLY A 39 -17.19 1.94 -2.72
N PHE A 40 -16.05 1.83 -3.41
CA PHE A 40 -14.96 2.79 -3.25
C PHE A 40 -14.26 3.15 -4.57
N ARG A 41 -13.59 4.29 -4.57
CA ARG A 41 -12.65 4.71 -5.61
C ARG A 41 -11.32 5.09 -4.98
N PHE A 42 -10.21 4.76 -5.63
CA PHE A 42 -8.84 4.91 -5.14
C PHE A 42 -7.99 5.61 -6.19
N ILE A 43 -7.09 6.50 -5.73
CA ILE A 43 -6.00 7.06 -6.54
C ILE A 43 -4.68 7.00 -5.77
N SER A 44 -3.59 6.90 -6.51
CA SER A 44 -2.24 7.06 -5.99
C SER A 44 -1.34 7.77 -6.98
N GLU A 45 -0.30 8.40 -6.46
CA GLU A 45 0.75 9.06 -7.23
C GLU A 45 2.12 8.79 -6.58
N GLN A 46 3.13 8.56 -7.40
CA GLN A 46 4.52 8.54 -6.96
C GLN A 46 5.04 9.98 -6.81
N VAL A 47 4.85 10.55 -5.62
CA VAL A 47 5.13 11.97 -5.32
C VAL A 47 6.60 12.28 -5.11
N SER A 48 7.43 11.26 -4.83
CA SER A 48 8.89 11.40 -4.73
C SER A 48 9.59 10.11 -5.12
N HIS A 49 10.80 10.22 -5.67
CA HIS A 49 11.64 9.07 -6.06
C HIS A 49 12.93 8.96 -5.23
N HIS A 50 13.44 10.09 -4.70
CA HIS A 50 14.57 10.12 -3.75
C HIS A 50 14.23 11.01 -2.55
N PRO A 51 13.76 10.42 -1.44
CA PRO A 51 13.41 9.01 -1.26
C PRO A 51 12.14 8.60 -2.03
N PRO A 52 11.91 7.29 -2.29
CA PRO A 52 10.67 6.85 -2.91
C PRO A 52 9.49 7.01 -1.95
N ILE A 53 8.51 7.81 -2.35
CA ILE A 53 7.26 8.05 -1.62
C ILE A 53 6.11 7.86 -2.58
N SER A 54 5.18 6.96 -2.24
CA SER A 54 3.89 6.83 -2.90
C SER A 54 2.81 7.38 -1.96
N ALA A 55 1.99 8.28 -2.46
CA ALA A 55 0.82 8.80 -1.76
C ALA A 55 -0.45 8.18 -2.36
N CYS A 56 -1.43 7.85 -1.52
CA CYS A 56 -2.71 7.35 -2.00
C CYS A 56 -3.90 7.87 -1.19
N HIS A 57 -5.06 7.90 -1.83
CA HIS A 57 -6.33 8.36 -1.27
C HIS A 57 -7.47 7.54 -1.85
N ALA A 58 -8.41 7.14 -0.99
CA ALA A 58 -9.60 6.41 -1.37
C ALA A 58 -10.84 6.99 -0.70
N GLU A 59 -11.93 7.00 -1.45
CA GLU A 59 -13.22 7.56 -1.05
C GLU A 59 -14.31 6.51 -1.20
N SER A 60 -15.19 6.47 -0.21
CA SER A 60 -16.40 5.66 -0.14
C SER A 60 -17.46 6.45 0.65
N ASP A 61 -18.73 6.10 0.49
CA ASP A 61 -19.80 6.67 1.32
C ASP A 61 -19.63 6.34 2.82
N ASN A 62 -18.85 5.30 3.12
CA ASN A 62 -18.66 4.81 4.49
C ASN A 62 -17.30 5.18 5.10
N PHE A 63 -16.29 5.49 4.27
CA PHE A 63 -14.93 5.78 4.74
C PHE A 63 -14.15 6.67 3.78
N VAL A 64 -13.16 7.36 4.33
CA VAL A 64 -12.08 7.98 3.56
C VAL A 64 -10.77 7.41 4.07
N PHE A 65 -9.95 6.86 3.19
CA PHE A 65 -8.67 6.23 3.52
C PHE A 65 -7.54 6.97 2.80
N TRP A 66 -6.44 7.26 3.48
CA TRP A 66 -5.25 7.80 2.82
C TRP A 66 -3.98 7.45 3.59
N GLN A 67 -2.86 7.46 2.87
CA GLN A 67 -1.53 7.31 3.44
C GLN A 67 -0.49 7.85 2.45
N ASP A 68 0.63 8.30 2.99
CA ASP A 68 1.88 8.41 2.27
C ASP A 68 2.87 7.44 2.90
N MET A 69 3.58 6.68 2.07
CA MET A 69 4.48 5.65 2.56
C MET A 69 5.84 5.78 1.90
N ARG A 70 6.85 6.00 2.74
CA ARG A 70 8.26 5.89 2.40
C ARG A 70 8.78 4.53 2.84
N TRP A 71 9.50 3.85 1.95
CA TRP A 71 10.07 2.53 2.25
C TRP A 71 11.59 2.65 2.45
N LYS A 72 12.08 2.28 3.63
CA LYS A 72 13.52 2.18 3.91
C LYS A 72 13.94 0.72 3.92
N ASN A 73 14.81 0.33 3.00
CA ASN A 73 15.29 -1.05 2.89
C ASN A 73 16.65 -1.19 3.60
N LYS A 74 16.84 -2.25 4.39
CA LYS A 74 18.10 -2.61 5.04
C LYS A 74 18.44 -4.06 4.72
N PHE A 75 19.61 -4.29 4.15
CA PHE A 75 20.09 -5.64 3.84
C PHE A 75 21.04 -6.13 4.94
N TRP A 76 20.75 -7.30 5.50
CA TRP A 76 21.48 -7.90 6.62
C TRP A 76 22.24 -9.16 6.21
N GLY A 77 22.70 -9.22 4.95
CA GLY A 77 23.41 -10.37 4.38
C GLY A 77 22.49 -11.51 3.95
N LYS A 78 21.67 -12.07 4.84
CA LYS A 78 20.73 -13.17 4.51
C LYS A 78 19.26 -12.74 4.44
N SER A 79 18.95 -11.55 4.95
CA SER A 79 17.58 -11.04 5.01
C SER A 79 17.51 -9.57 4.56
N LEU A 80 16.35 -9.17 4.05
CA LEU A 80 16.02 -7.80 3.66
C LEU A 80 14.91 -7.28 4.56
N GLU A 81 15.21 -6.30 5.40
CA GLU A 81 14.21 -5.55 6.15
C GLU A 81 13.66 -4.39 5.32
N ILE A 82 12.34 -4.27 5.29
CA ILE A 82 11.58 -3.19 4.69
C ILE A 82 10.90 -2.46 5.85
N VAL A 83 11.34 -1.23 6.09
CA VAL A 83 10.85 -0.38 7.17
C VAL A 83 9.93 0.70 6.59
N PRO A 84 8.60 0.57 6.73
CA PRO A 84 7.67 1.60 6.32
C PRO A 84 7.78 2.81 7.24
N VAL A 85 7.80 4.01 6.65
CA VAL A 85 7.77 5.29 7.36
C VAL A 85 6.62 6.11 6.77
N GLY A 86 5.61 6.35 7.60
CA GLY A 86 4.37 7.01 7.20
C GLY A 86 3.25 6.72 8.19
N THR A 87 2.12 7.39 8.03
CA THR A 87 0.92 7.18 8.84
C THR A 87 -0.23 6.77 7.93
N VAL A 88 -0.94 5.72 8.33
CA VAL A 88 -2.18 5.29 7.67
C VAL A 88 -3.36 5.97 8.35
N ASN A 89 -4.29 6.47 7.56
CA ASN A 89 -5.44 7.21 8.05
C ASN A 89 -6.75 6.61 7.52
N VAL A 90 -7.75 6.52 8.39
CA VAL A 90 -9.14 6.22 8.02
C VAL A 90 -10.07 7.16 8.76
N ARG A 91 -10.87 7.92 8.02
CA ARG A 91 -12.00 8.67 8.56
C ARG A 91 -13.30 7.92 8.30
N LEU A 92 -14.18 7.84 9.29
CA LEU A 92 -15.52 7.27 9.19
C LEU A 92 -16.55 8.42 9.28
N PRO A 93 -17.06 8.94 8.15
CA PRO A 93 -17.90 10.14 8.15
C PRO A 93 -19.16 10.03 9.02
N ARG A 94 -19.76 8.83 9.12
CA ARG A 94 -21.01 8.60 9.86
C ARG A 94 -20.87 8.79 11.37
N SER A 95 -19.73 8.38 11.95
CA SER A 95 -19.45 8.56 13.38
C SER A 95 -18.59 9.81 13.66
N GLY A 96 -17.95 10.36 12.64
CA GLY A 96 -16.99 11.44 12.79
C GLY A 96 -15.59 10.97 13.23
N ASP A 97 -15.37 9.65 13.37
CA ASP A 97 -14.09 9.10 13.82
C ASP A 97 -12.98 9.32 12.79
N HIS A 98 -11.75 9.52 13.29
CA HIS A 98 -10.54 9.55 12.47
C HIS A 98 -9.47 8.70 13.14
N PHE A 99 -9.22 7.53 12.57
CA PHE A 99 -8.21 6.60 13.03
C PHE A 99 -6.87 6.82 12.32
N GLU A 100 -5.79 6.75 13.10
CA GLU A 100 -4.42 6.79 12.62
C GLU A 100 -3.62 5.61 13.18
N TRP A 101 -2.75 5.03 12.35
CA TRP A 101 -1.79 4.01 12.79
C TRP A 101 -0.53 3.94 11.95
N ASN A 102 0.52 3.35 12.52
CA ASN A 102 1.78 3.04 11.82
C ASN A 102 1.75 1.64 11.21
N LYS A 103 2.62 1.39 10.22
CA LYS A 103 2.91 0.02 9.74
C LYS A 103 4.09 -0.57 10.50
N VAL A 104 4.22 -1.90 10.46
CA VAL A 104 5.32 -2.65 11.08
C VAL A 104 6.38 -3.05 10.07
N THR A 105 7.57 -3.39 10.56
CA THR A 105 8.68 -3.87 9.74
C THR A 105 8.31 -5.19 9.09
N THR A 106 8.71 -5.32 7.83
CA THR A 106 8.63 -6.58 7.07
C THR A 106 10.04 -7.08 6.83
N CYS A 107 10.32 -8.33 7.11
CA CYS A 107 11.60 -8.97 6.83
C CYS A 107 11.39 -10.11 5.85
N ILE A 108 12.10 -10.07 4.73
CA ILE A 108 12.19 -11.18 3.79
C ILE A 108 13.48 -11.93 4.13
N HIS A 109 13.33 -13.17 4.57
CA HIS A 109 14.44 -14.03 4.92
C HIS A 109 14.89 -14.86 3.72
N ASN A 110 16.11 -15.40 3.79
CA ASN A 110 16.67 -16.29 2.76
C ASN A 110 16.76 -15.65 1.36
N VAL A 111 17.11 -14.37 1.28
CA VAL A 111 17.09 -13.65 -0.01
C VAL A 111 18.16 -14.12 -1.00
N LEU A 112 19.27 -14.70 -0.50
CA LEU A 112 20.38 -15.21 -1.31
C LEU A 112 20.33 -16.74 -1.56
N SER A 113 19.71 -17.53 -0.69
CA SER A 113 19.66 -18.99 -0.83
C SER A 113 18.52 -19.62 -0.04
N GLY A 114 17.95 -20.70 -0.58
CA GLY A 114 16.84 -21.44 0.03
C GLY A 114 15.46 -20.82 -0.22
N PRO A 115 14.39 -21.45 0.32
CA PRO A 115 13.04 -20.93 0.20
C PRO A 115 12.91 -19.62 0.99
N ARG A 116 12.48 -18.56 0.29
CA ARG A 116 12.17 -17.26 0.88
C ARG A 116 10.90 -17.36 1.70
N TRP A 117 10.88 -16.68 2.84
CA TRP A 117 9.69 -16.51 3.66
C TRP A 117 9.66 -15.11 4.24
N ILE A 118 8.45 -14.64 4.57
CA ILE A 118 8.21 -13.29 5.04
C ILE A 118 7.82 -13.31 6.51
N GLU A 119 8.37 -12.36 7.26
CA GLU A 119 8.02 -12.11 8.66
C GLU A 119 7.60 -10.65 8.81
N HIS A 120 6.55 -10.41 9.58
CA HIS A 120 6.18 -9.08 10.03
C HIS A 120 6.37 -9.02 11.54
N TYR A 121 7.00 -7.96 12.05
CA TYR A 121 7.16 -7.79 13.50
C TYR A 121 7.19 -6.32 13.91
N GLY A 122 6.76 -6.10 15.15
CA GLY A 122 6.63 -4.79 15.74
C GLY A 122 5.20 -4.51 16.17
N GLU A 123 4.96 -3.27 16.56
CA GLU A 123 3.69 -2.85 17.14
C GLU A 123 2.98 -1.87 16.21
N VAL A 124 1.70 -2.13 15.94
CA VAL A 124 0.77 -1.18 15.35
C VAL A 124 0.02 -0.51 16.49
N LEU A 125 0.11 0.82 16.56
CA LEU A 125 -0.64 1.64 17.50
C LEU A 125 -1.75 2.36 16.76
N ILE A 126 -3.00 1.98 17.05
CA ILE A 126 -4.20 2.55 16.43
C ILE A 126 -4.86 3.49 17.42
N ARG A 127 -5.06 4.74 17.01
CA ARG A 127 -5.67 5.79 17.83
C ARG A 127 -6.78 6.47 17.05
N ASN A 128 -7.85 6.87 17.72
CA ASN A 128 -8.82 7.79 17.16
C ASN A 128 -8.45 9.21 17.60
N THR A 129 -8.14 10.08 16.64
CA THR A 129 -7.70 11.46 16.89
C THR A 129 -8.86 12.38 17.32
N ARG A 130 -10.10 11.92 17.14
CA ARG A 130 -11.33 12.64 17.55
C ARG A 130 -11.88 12.17 18.90
N ASP A 131 -11.50 10.96 19.33
CA ASP A 131 -11.90 10.41 20.61
C ASP A 131 -10.77 9.57 21.24
N ALA A 132 -10.23 10.08 22.35
CA ALA A 132 -9.17 9.41 23.11
C ALA A 132 -9.69 8.39 24.15
N SER A 133 -10.97 8.04 24.13
CA SER A 133 -11.57 7.09 25.08
C SER A 133 -11.01 5.68 24.95
N TYR A 134 -10.62 5.29 23.73
CA TYR A 134 -10.02 4.00 23.44
C TYR A 134 -8.84 4.10 22.47
N HIS A 135 -7.88 3.20 22.64
CA HIS A 135 -6.81 2.96 21.67
C HIS A 135 -6.59 1.46 21.52
N CYS A 136 -5.95 1.04 20.43
CA CYS A 136 -5.65 -0.37 20.20
C CYS A 136 -4.16 -0.55 19.91
N LYS A 137 -3.58 -1.57 20.53
CA LYS A 137 -2.23 -2.02 20.28
C LYS A 137 -2.29 -3.43 19.70
N ILE A 138 -1.69 -3.62 18.53
CA ILE A 138 -1.53 -4.92 17.88
C ILE A 138 -0.03 -5.20 17.76
N THR A 139 0.43 -6.32 18.29
CA THR A 139 1.80 -6.80 18.21
C THR A 139 1.87 -7.93 17.19
N PHE A 140 2.68 -7.74 16.16
CA PHE A 140 3.11 -8.81 15.26
C PHE A 140 4.28 -9.53 15.94
N CYS A 141 4.03 -10.76 16.38
CA CYS A 141 4.96 -11.52 17.21
C CYS A 141 6.17 -11.98 16.37
N LYS A 142 7.38 -11.60 16.79
CA LYS A 142 8.60 -12.13 16.20
C LYS A 142 8.75 -13.60 16.59
N ALA A 143 8.91 -14.49 15.63
CA ALA A 143 9.01 -15.92 15.87
C ALA A 143 10.20 -16.51 15.13
N ARG A 144 10.81 -17.57 15.70
CA ARG A 144 11.72 -18.41 14.92
C ARG A 144 10.86 -19.27 13.96
N TYR A 145 11.25 -19.33 12.69
CA TYR A 145 10.57 -20.11 11.64
C TYR A 145 10.21 -21.51 12.15
N TRP A 146 8.98 -21.97 11.90
CA TRP A 146 8.38 -23.25 12.34
C TRP A 146 7.98 -23.39 13.82
N GLY A 147 8.05 -22.32 14.63
CA GLY A 147 7.47 -22.35 15.97
C GLY A 147 5.94 -22.30 15.96
N ALA A 148 5.30 -22.77 17.03
CA ALA A 148 3.85 -22.67 17.23
C ALA A 148 3.34 -21.22 17.08
N GLY A 149 4.19 -20.23 17.37
CA GLY A 149 3.90 -18.79 17.24
C GLY A 149 4.18 -18.16 15.87
N ALA A 150 4.44 -18.94 14.82
CA ALA A 150 4.68 -18.39 13.50
C ALA A 150 3.47 -17.56 13.01
N ASN A 151 3.76 -16.34 12.54
CA ASN A 151 2.79 -15.39 12.01
C ASN A 151 1.72 -14.92 13.00
N GLU A 152 1.92 -15.12 14.30
CA GLU A 152 0.98 -14.69 15.31
C GLU A 152 0.85 -13.17 15.40
N VAL A 153 -0.37 -12.75 15.70
CA VAL A 153 -0.71 -11.38 16.04
C VAL A 153 -1.50 -11.41 17.33
N GLN A 154 -1.10 -10.59 18.29
CA GLN A 154 -1.79 -10.43 19.57
C GLN A 154 -2.11 -8.95 19.77
N GLY A 155 -3.24 -8.64 20.38
CA GLY A 155 -3.62 -7.26 20.57
C GLY A 155 -4.66 -7.05 21.63
N ALA A 156 -4.83 -5.78 21.98
CA ALA A 156 -5.85 -5.35 22.92
C ALA A 156 -6.43 -3.99 22.52
N VAL A 157 -7.72 -3.82 22.75
CA VAL A 157 -8.33 -2.49 22.84
C VAL A 157 -8.28 -2.08 24.30
N LEU A 158 -7.71 -0.92 24.56
CA LEU A 158 -7.53 -0.38 25.89
C LEU A 158 -8.38 0.88 26.03
N SER A 159 -9.00 1.05 27.18
CA SER A 159 -9.62 2.32 27.57
C SER A 159 -8.55 3.37 27.88
N ARG A 160 -8.99 4.62 28.08
CA ARG A 160 -8.11 5.73 28.49
C ARG A 160 -7.30 5.44 29.76
N SER A 161 -7.85 4.66 30.70
CA SER A 161 -7.14 4.28 31.93
C SER A 161 -6.10 3.17 31.73
N GLY A 162 -5.99 2.61 30.53
CA GLY A 162 -5.14 1.46 30.23
C GLY A 162 -5.80 0.11 30.54
N ALA A 163 -7.04 0.09 31.02
CA ALA A 163 -7.76 -1.17 31.23
C ALA A 163 -8.08 -1.84 29.89
N VAL A 164 -7.80 -3.15 29.79
CA VAL A 164 -8.12 -3.97 28.61
C VAL A 164 -9.62 -4.17 28.52
N VAL A 165 -10.19 -3.73 27.40
CA VAL A 165 -11.64 -3.83 27.10
C VAL A 165 -11.91 -5.04 26.22
N GLU A 166 -11.03 -5.28 25.24
CA GLU A 166 -11.14 -6.41 24.30
C GLU A 166 -9.74 -6.97 24.02
N ARG A 167 -9.66 -8.27 23.82
CA ARG A 167 -8.44 -8.95 23.35
C ARG A 167 -8.62 -9.43 21.93
N LEU A 168 -7.57 -9.33 21.13
CA LEU A 168 -7.51 -9.76 19.75
C LEU A 168 -6.36 -10.75 19.60
N ALA A 169 -6.58 -11.85 18.89
CA ALA A 169 -5.55 -12.83 18.61
C ALA A 169 -5.81 -13.50 17.24
N GLY A 170 -4.75 -13.97 16.60
CA GLY A 170 -4.86 -14.70 15.34
C GLY A 170 -3.53 -14.77 14.62
N LYS A 171 -3.59 -15.01 13.31
CA LYS A 171 -2.43 -15.00 12.42
C LYS A 171 -2.69 -14.08 11.26
N TRP A 172 -1.73 -13.22 10.92
CA TRP A 172 -1.94 -12.11 9.98
C TRP A 172 -2.26 -12.56 8.54
N HIS A 173 -2.01 -13.82 8.20
CA HIS A 173 -2.30 -14.42 6.90
C HIS A 173 -3.56 -15.30 6.89
N GLU A 174 -4.16 -15.61 8.05
CA GLU A 174 -5.33 -16.49 8.16
C GLU A 174 -6.57 -15.75 8.65
N GLY A 175 -6.48 -15.06 9.78
CA GLY A 175 -7.64 -14.44 10.43
C GLY A 175 -7.33 -13.79 11.77
N LEU A 176 -8.27 -12.97 12.24
CA LEU A 176 -8.22 -12.28 13.54
C LEU A 176 -9.53 -12.52 14.29
N PHE A 177 -9.41 -12.80 15.59
CA PHE A 177 -10.51 -13.16 16.47
C PHE A 177 -10.53 -12.25 17.70
N ARG A 178 -11.72 -11.94 18.22
CA ARG A 178 -11.91 -11.18 19.47
C ARG A 178 -12.36 -12.09 20.61
N GLY A 179 -11.90 -11.79 21.82
CA GLY A 179 -12.25 -12.54 23.04
C GLY A 179 -11.41 -13.80 23.26
N PRO A 180 -11.70 -14.57 24.33
CA PRO A 180 -11.00 -15.81 24.66
C PRO A 180 -11.27 -16.90 23.61
N ALA A 181 -10.33 -17.83 23.44
CA ALA A 181 -10.45 -18.95 22.51
C ALA A 181 -11.75 -19.75 22.77
N PRO A 182 -12.51 -20.14 21.73
CA PRO A 182 -12.17 -20.06 20.29
C PRO A 182 -12.33 -18.67 19.64
N GLY A 183 -12.81 -17.66 20.37
CA GLY A 183 -12.94 -16.27 19.93
C GLY A 183 -14.01 -16.04 18.86
N GLN A 184 -14.55 -14.83 18.78
CA GLN A 184 -15.41 -14.42 17.66
C GLN A 184 -14.53 -13.95 16.50
N CYS A 185 -14.65 -14.58 15.33
CA CYS A 185 -13.94 -14.15 14.13
C CYS A 185 -14.36 -12.72 13.72
N VAL A 186 -13.40 -11.81 13.58
CA VAL A 186 -13.64 -10.43 13.11
C VAL A 186 -13.09 -10.18 11.71
N TRP A 187 -12.17 -11.02 11.24
CA TRP A 187 -11.64 -11.02 9.88
C TRP A 187 -11.06 -12.38 9.53
N ARG A 188 -11.17 -12.77 8.26
CA ARG A 188 -10.55 -13.95 7.67
C ARG A 188 -10.00 -13.60 6.29
N ALA A 189 -8.84 -14.16 5.93
CA ALA A 189 -8.29 -14.02 4.60
C ALA A 189 -9.17 -14.72 3.57
N ASN A 190 -9.26 -14.14 2.36
CA ASN A 190 -9.93 -14.79 1.24
C ASN A 190 -9.12 -16.00 0.76
N SER A 191 -9.80 -17.01 0.23
CA SER A 191 -9.15 -18.13 -0.44
C SER A 191 -8.35 -17.64 -1.65
N MET A 192 -7.17 -18.25 -1.86
CA MET A 192 -6.35 -17.98 -3.04
C MET A 192 -6.96 -18.62 -4.29
N PRO A 193 -6.83 -18.01 -5.48
CA PRO A 193 -7.15 -18.66 -6.74
C PRO A 193 -6.36 -19.96 -6.92
N PRO A 194 -6.91 -20.99 -7.60
CA PRO A 194 -6.22 -22.27 -7.80
C PRO A 194 -4.80 -22.13 -8.38
N ASP A 195 -4.60 -21.26 -9.38
CA ASP A 195 -3.31 -21.06 -10.07
C ASP A 195 -2.46 -19.91 -9.50
N HIS A 196 -2.68 -19.49 -8.26
CA HIS A 196 -1.97 -18.34 -7.69
C HIS A 196 -0.43 -18.48 -7.74
N GLU A 197 0.12 -19.69 -7.55
CA GLU A 197 1.57 -19.93 -7.60
C GLU A 197 2.15 -19.65 -9.00
N ARG A 198 1.41 -20.00 -10.06
CA ARG A 198 1.79 -19.69 -11.45
C ARG A 198 1.65 -18.22 -11.78
N ASN A 199 0.76 -17.53 -11.07
CA ASN A 199 0.47 -16.10 -11.22
C ASN A 199 1.10 -15.26 -10.09
N TYR A 200 2.39 -15.47 -9.82
CA TYR A 200 3.20 -14.65 -8.90
C TYR A 200 2.68 -14.54 -7.45
N GLY A 201 1.90 -15.52 -7.00
CA GLY A 201 1.25 -15.52 -5.69
C GLY A 201 0.12 -14.50 -5.56
N PHE A 202 -0.47 -14.06 -6.68
CA PHE A 202 -1.53 -13.06 -6.65
C PHE A 202 -2.83 -13.58 -6.03
N THR A 203 -3.43 -12.74 -5.18
CA THR A 203 -4.82 -12.91 -4.76
C THR A 203 -5.74 -12.58 -5.93
N GLN A 204 -7.02 -12.99 -5.85
CA GLN A 204 -8.02 -12.59 -6.85
C GLN A 204 -8.09 -11.07 -7.02
N PHE A 205 -8.06 -10.33 -5.90
CA PHE A 205 -8.04 -8.87 -5.93
C PHE A 205 -6.82 -8.31 -6.67
N ALA A 206 -5.64 -8.92 -6.50
CA ALA A 206 -4.40 -8.48 -7.16
C ALA A 206 -4.40 -8.76 -8.67
N LEU A 207 -4.97 -9.89 -9.12
CA LEU A 207 -5.13 -10.20 -10.54
C LEU A 207 -5.96 -9.13 -11.27
N GLU A 208 -6.99 -8.59 -10.61
CA GLU A 208 -7.88 -7.57 -11.16
C GLU A 208 -7.22 -6.16 -11.23
N LEU A 209 -6.10 -5.91 -10.52
CA LEU A 209 -5.58 -4.55 -10.37
C LEU A 209 -5.05 -3.94 -11.67
N ASN A 210 -4.36 -4.73 -12.49
CA ASN A 210 -3.71 -4.24 -13.71
C ASN A 210 -4.46 -4.59 -14.99
N GLU A 211 -5.70 -5.09 -14.89
CA GLU A 211 -6.56 -5.28 -16.05
C GLU A 211 -6.84 -3.93 -16.73
N LEU A 212 -6.68 -3.89 -18.06
CA LEU A 212 -6.89 -2.71 -18.88
C LEU A 212 -7.94 -3.00 -19.95
N THR A 213 -9.18 -2.57 -19.70
CA THR A 213 -10.25 -2.65 -20.69
C THR A 213 -10.18 -1.49 -21.70
N PRO A 214 -10.73 -1.63 -22.91
CA PRO A 214 -10.82 -0.54 -23.89
C PRO A 214 -11.54 0.70 -23.34
N GLU A 215 -12.58 0.51 -22.53
CA GLU A 215 -13.36 1.58 -21.91
C GLU A 215 -12.51 2.35 -20.90
N LEU A 216 -11.79 1.61 -20.04
CA LEU A 216 -10.91 2.21 -19.05
C LEU A 216 -9.79 2.99 -19.73
N ARG A 217 -9.18 2.44 -20.79
CA ARG A 217 -8.12 3.10 -21.55
C ARG A 217 -8.48 4.50 -22.05
N ARG A 218 -9.76 4.76 -22.39
CA ARG A 218 -10.23 6.06 -22.90
C ARG A 218 -10.28 7.16 -21.83
N VAL A 219 -10.37 6.77 -20.55
CA VAL A 219 -10.59 7.71 -19.43
C VAL A 219 -9.41 7.82 -18.48
N LEU A 220 -8.39 6.96 -18.62
CA LEU A 220 -7.17 7.02 -17.82
C LEU A 220 -6.28 8.20 -18.21
N PRO A 221 -5.55 8.79 -17.25
CA PRO A 221 -4.43 9.66 -17.59
C PRO A 221 -3.31 8.85 -18.26
N SER A 222 -2.51 9.49 -19.11
CA SER A 222 -1.35 8.84 -19.76
C SER A 222 -0.31 8.32 -18.75
N THR A 223 -0.42 8.72 -17.48
CA THR A 223 0.45 8.34 -16.37
C THR A 223 -0.06 7.13 -15.58
N ASP A 224 -1.20 6.52 -15.92
CA ASP A 224 -1.72 5.35 -15.21
C ASP A 224 -0.82 4.12 -15.40
N THR A 225 -0.49 3.41 -14.32
CA THR A 225 0.37 2.22 -14.32
C THR A 225 -0.09 1.14 -15.31
N ARG A 226 -1.39 1.03 -15.63
CA ARG A 226 -1.88 0.05 -16.61
C ARG A 226 -1.35 0.28 -18.02
N LEU A 227 -0.94 1.52 -18.33
CA LEU A 227 -0.36 1.93 -19.61
C LEU A 227 1.17 1.80 -19.63
N ARG A 228 1.79 1.40 -18.51
CA ARG A 228 3.24 1.26 -18.38
C ARG A 228 3.74 0.01 -19.15
N PRO A 229 4.57 0.16 -20.19
CA PRO A 229 4.77 -0.91 -21.17
C PRO A 229 5.68 -2.05 -20.68
N ASP A 230 6.68 -1.79 -19.85
CA ASP A 230 7.54 -2.84 -19.27
C ASP A 230 6.73 -3.83 -18.40
N GLN A 231 5.82 -3.31 -17.58
CA GLN A 231 4.93 -4.13 -16.76
C GLN A 231 3.93 -4.91 -17.62
N ARG A 232 3.35 -4.30 -18.66
CA ARG A 232 2.43 -4.99 -19.60
C ARG A 232 3.12 -6.14 -20.33
N TYR A 233 4.30 -5.91 -20.89
CA TYR A 233 5.05 -6.97 -21.58
C TYR A 233 5.42 -8.13 -20.64
N LEU A 234 5.73 -7.84 -19.37
CA LEU A 234 6.00 -8.90 -18.40
C LEU A 234 4.74 -9.74 -18.11
N GLU A 235 3.58 -9.09 -17.96
CA GLU A 235 2.29 -9.79 -17.77
C GLU A 235 1.92 -10.67 -18.97
N GLU A 236 2.29 -10.25 -20.19
CA GLU A 236 2.09 -11.01 -21.43
C GLU A 236 3.17 -12.09 -21.66
N GLY A 237 4.13 -12.24 -20.75
CA GLY A 237 5.21 -13.24 -20.84
C GLY A 237 6.38 -12.84 -21.75
N ASN A 238 6.38 -11.63 -22.32
CA ASN A 238 7.45 -11.14 -23.18
C ASN A 238 8.57 -10.47 -22.35
N VAL A 239 9.39 -11.29 -21.70
CA VAL A 239 10.47 -10.86 -20.81
C VAL A 239 11.50 -9.97 -21.53
N ALA A 240 11.82 -10.26 -22.79
CA ALA A 240 12.80 -9.50 -23.56
C ALA A 240 12.32 -8.06 -23.83
N ALA A 241 11.06 -7.90 -24.25
CA ALA A 241 10.47 -6.58 -24.46
C ALA A 241 10.30 -5.82 -23.14
N ALA A 242 9.91 -6.52 -22.06
CA ALA A 242 9.81 -5.93 -20.73
C ALA A 242 11.14 -5.31 -20.27
N GLU A 243 12.25 -6.03 -20.39
CA GLU A 243 13.57 -5.52 -19.99
C GLU A 243 14.05 -4.36 -20.89
N ALA A 244 13.77 -4.41 -22.19
CA ALA A 244 14.08 -3.32 -23.10
C ALA A 244 13.33 -2.02 -22.72
N GLN A 245 12.01 -2.12 -22.51
CA GLN A 245 11.19 -0.99 -22.09
C GLN A 245 11.57 -0.48 -20.70
N LYS A 246 11.86 -1.38 -19.76
CA LYS A 246 12.30 -0.99 -18.42
C LYS A 246 13.54 -0.10 -18.47
N ARG A 247 14.53 -0.44 -19.30
CA ARG A 247 15.74 0.38 -19.49
C ARG A 247 15.42 1.76 -20.08
N GLN A 248 14.53 1.82 -21.07
CA GLN A 248 14.09 3.07 -21.68
C GLN A 248 13.39 3.98 -20.66
N ILE A 249 12.43 3.45 -19.91
CA ILE A 249 11.67 4.19 -18.88
C ILE A 249 12.59 4.74 -17.79
N GLU A 250 13.50 3.91 -17.28
CA GLU A 250 14.47 4.35 -16.28
C GLU A 250 15.40 5.44 -16.81
N GLN A 251 15.79 5.35 -18.09
CA GLN A 251 16.63 6.37 -18.73
C GLN A 251 15.89 7.70 -18.88
N LEU A 252 14.65 7.68 -19.39
CA LEU A 252 13.80 8.88 -19.48
C LEU A 252 13.63 9.56 -18.12
N GLN A 253 13.43 8.77 -17.06
CA GLN A 253 13.36 9.31 -15.71
C GLN A 253 14.66 9.97 -15.25
N ARG A 254 15.83 9.37 -15.55
CA ARG A 254 17.15 9.95 -15.23
C ARG A 254 17.36 11.26 -15.99
N ASP A 255 17.01 11.30 -17.26
CA ASP A 255 17.18 12.47 -18.12
C ASP A 255 16.28 13.62 -17.65
N ARG A 256 15.01 13.35 -17.37
CA ARG A 256 14.09 14.36 -16.81
C ARG A 256 14.58 14.91 -15.48
N ARG A 257 15.14 14.06 -14.61
CA ARG A 257 15.71 14.52 -13.34
C ARG A 257 16.89 15.45 -13.56
N ARG A 258 17.83 15.09 -14.43
CA ARG A 258 18.98 15.94 -14.76
C ARG A 258 18.53 17.30 -15.27
N VAL A 259 17.57 17.34 -16.20
CA VAL A 259 17.00 18.61 -16.71
C VAL A 259 16.39 19.42 -15.57
N MET A 260 15.63 18.80 -14.67
CA MET A 260 15.08 19.51 -13.53
C MET A 260 16.16 20.06 -12.59
N GLU A 261 17.20 19.29 -12.29
CA GLU A 261 18.33 19.70 -11.45
C GLU A 261 19.10 20.87 -12.06
N GLU A 262 19.44 20.79 -13.36
CA GLU A 262 20.14 21.84 -14.12
C GLU A 262 19.35 23.15 -14.14
N ASN A 263 18.01 23.08 -14.12
CA ASN A 263 17.12 24.24 -14.16
C ASN A 263 16.58 24.64 -12.78
N ASN A 264 17.04 24.03 -11.69
CA ASN A 264 16.54 24.25 -10.32
C ASN A 264 15.01 24.08 -10.18
N ILE A 265 14.41 23.18 -10.98
CA ILE A 265 12.98 22.87 -10.97
C ILE A 265 12.73 21.78 -9.93
N THR A 266 11.81 22.03 -9.00
CA THR A 266 11.32 21.01 -8.07
C THR A 266 10.07 20.34 -8.64
N HIS A 267 10.01 19.01 -8.62
CA HIS A 267 8.82 18.28 -9.04
C HIS A 267 7.62 18.65 -8.16
N GLN A 268 6.52 18.99 -8.80
CA GLN A 268 5.23 19.18 -8.14
C GLN A 268 4.34 18.00 -8.49
N ALA A 269 3.92 17.25 -7.47
CA ALA A 269 2.91 16.21 -7.64
C ALA A 269 1.60 16.84 -8.12
N ARG A 270 0.92 16.16 -9.04
CA ARG A 270 -0.25 16.69 -9.75
C ARG A 270 -1.53 16.59 -8.92
N PHE A 271 -1.70 15.51 -8.17
CA PHE A 271 -2.94 15.15 -7.48
C PHE A 271 -2.80 15.14 -5.96
N PHE A 272 -1.58 15.33 -5.47
CA PHE A 272 -1.25 15.41 -4.05
C PHE A 272 -0.48 16.69 -3.76
N ARG A 273 -0.61 17.16 -2.53
CA ARG A 273 0.16 18.29 -2.01
C ARG A 273 0.89 17.89 -0.75
N ARG A 274 2.10 18.41 -0.61
CA ARG A 274 2.92 18.25 0.58
C ARG A 274 2.37 19.11 1.72
N LEU A 275 2.21 18.50 2.89
CA LEU A 275 1.94 19.17 4.15
C LEU A 275 3.14 19.00 5.08
N MET A 276 3.39 20.02 5.89
CA MET A 276 4.39 19.99 6.94
C MET A 276 3.70 20.39 8.23
N ASP A 277 3.78 19.55 9.26
CA ASP A 277 3.26 19.90 10.58
C ASP A 277 4.26 20.76 11.38
N ALA A 278 3.83 21.23 12.55
CA ALA A 278 4.65 22.06 13.43
C ALA A 278 5.93 21.37 13.92
N SER A 279 6.00 20.04 13.86
CA SER A 279 7.20 19.26 14.22
C SER A 279 8.17 19.06 13.04
N GLY A 280 7.83 19.58 11.86
CA GLY A 280 8.59 19.37 10.62
C GLY A 280 8.32 18.01 9.98
N LYS A 281 7.32 17.25 10.43
CA LYS A 281 6.95 15.98 9.81
C LYS A 281 6.20 16.27 8.51
N GLU A 282 6.73 15.70 7.42
CA GLU A 282 6.11 15.74 6.10
C GLU A 282 5.01 14.70 5.97
N SER A 283 3.91 15.05 5.29
CA SER A 283 2.86 14.13 4.83
C SER A 283 2.33 14.57 3.47
N TRP A 284 1.67 13.65 2.74
CA TRP A 284 1.06 13.96 1.45
C TRP A 284 -0.43 13.68 1.50
N VAL A 285 -1.23 14.66 1.08
CA VAL A 285 -2.68 14.55 1.03
C VAL A 285 -3.18 14.90 -0.37
N THR A 286 -4.32 14.34 -0.76
CA THR A 286 -4.94 14.70 -2.03
C THR A 286 -5.26 16.20 -2.09
N ASN A 287 -5.14 16.80 -3.27
CA ASN A 287 -5.65 18.14 -3.55
C ASN A 287 -7.11 18.12 -4.07
N ASN A 288 -7.75 16.95 -4.12
CA ASN A 288 -9.13 16.71 -4.57
C ASN A 288 -9.41 17.11 -6.03
N THR A 289 -8.39 17.14 -6.89
CA THR A 289 -8.56 17.48 -8.32
C THR A 289 -8.73 16.27 -9.22
N TYR A 290 -8.16 15.11 -8.88
CA TYR A 290 -8.11 13.94 -9.78
C TYR A 290 -9.48 13.58 -10.36
N TRP A 291 -10.47 13.30 -9.51
CA TRP A 291 -11.79 12.86 -9.97
C TRP A 291 -12.57 13.95 -10.70
N LYS A 292 -12.31 15.22 -10.38
CA LYS A 292 -12.91 16.36 -11.10
C LYS A 292 -12.37 16.41 -12.52
N LEU A 293 -11.04 16.37 -12.65
CA LEU A 293 -10.34 16.38 -13.94
C LEU A 293 -10.62 15.14 -14.78
N ARG A 294 -10.83 13.99 -14.15
CA ARG A 294 -11.24 12.75 -14.82
C ARG A 294 -12.63 12.88 -15.45
N LEU A 295 -13.54 13.60 -14.81
CA LEU A 295 -14.90 13.82 -15.29
C LEU A 295 -14.95 14.93 -16.36
N ASP A 296 -14.31 16.07 -16.08
CA ASP A 296 -14.31 17.26 -16.92
C ASP A 296 -13.03 18.09 -16.65
N PRO A 297 -12.21 18.42 -17.67
CA PRO A 297 -12.42 18.17 -19.10
C PRO A 297 -12.13 16.72 -19.55
N GLY A 298 -11.66 15.86 -18.65
CA GLY A 298 -11.09 14.55 -19.00
C GLY A 298 -9.60 14.65 -19.30
N PHE A 299 -8.84 13.59 -19.01
CA PHE A 299 -7.37 13.64 -19.10
C PHE A 299 -6.83 13.77 -20.54
N ALA A 300 -7.61 13.41 -21.56
CA ALA A 300 -7.23 13.58 -22.96
C ALA A 300 -7.05 15.06 -23.37
N HIS A 301 -7.63 15.99 -22.61
CA HIS A 301 -7.59 17.43 -22.87
C HIS A 301 -6.59 18.16 -21.95
N LEU A 302 -5.78 17.42 -21.20
CA LEU A 302 -4.83 17.99 -20.24
C LEU A 302 -3.40 17.64 -20.61
N ASP A 303 -2.51 18.62 -20.54
CA ASP A 303 -1.07 18.39 -20.61
C ASP A 303 -0.68 17.36 -19.56
N SER A 304 0.09 16.36 -19.98
CA SER A 304 0.49 15.24 -19.14
C SER A 304 1.96 14.92 -19.38
N ALA A 305 2.65 14.57 -18.30
CA ALA A 305 4.05 14.18 -18.40
C ALA A 305 4.16 12.90 -19.24
N VAL A 306 5.12 12.88 -20.16
CA VAL A 306 5.53 11.65 -20.85
C VAL A 306 6.44 10.88 -19.91
N LEU A 307 6.01 9.68 -19.50
CA LEU A 307 6.73 8.84 -18.54
C LEU A 307 7.41 7.63 -19.20
N TRP A 308 6.99 7.26 -20.41
CA TRP A 308 7.47 6.14 -21.21
C TRP A 308 7.32 6.43 -22.70
#